data_AF-A0A7W1QA41-F1
#
_entry.id   AF-A0A7W1QA41-F1
#
_cell.length_a   1.000
_cell.length_b   1.000
_cell.length_c   1.000
_cell.angle_alpha   90.00
_cell.angle_beta   90.00
_cell.angle_gamma   90.00
#
_symmetry.space_group_name_H-M   'P 1'
#
loop_
_entity.id
_entity.type
_entity.pdbx_description
1 polymer ?
#
loop_
_entity_poly.entity_id
_entity_poly.type
_entity_poly.pdbx_seq_one_letter_code
_entity_poly.pdbx_strand_id
1 'polypeptide(L)'
;MARFEGGTAEGLDAEMARSKQNLQELRSRGLPPGLEGVTRVVEAIHRDEGTGLALIFCDTEEEMRKADEALNGMTPSGGSGRRVSAGMYEVMHDEDMT
;
A
#
# COMPACT_ATOMS: atom_id res chain seq x y z
N MET A 1 -3.22 6.64 2.62
CA MET A 1 -2.22 6.00 3.52
C MET A 1 -2.92 4.92 4.32
N ALA A 2 -2.28 3.76 4.50
CA ALA A 2 -2.75 2.69 5.38
C ALA A 2 -1.62 2.18 6.27
N ARG A 3 -1.91 1.97 7.56
CA ARG A 3 -0.98 1.42 8.56
C ARG A 3 -1.43 0.03 9.00
N PHE A 4 -0.47 -0.86 9.19
CA PHE A 4 -0.66 -2.25 9.58
C PHE A 4 0.18 -2.57 10.82
N GLU A 5 -0.36 -3.39 11.72
CA GLU A 5 0.31 -3.82 12.96
C GLU A 5 0.06 -5.30 13.26
N GLY A 6 0.90 -5.88 14.12
CA GLY A 6 0.80 -7.27 14.55
C GLY A 6 1.35 -8.26 13.52
N GLY A 7 2.20 -7.81 12.59
CA GLY A 7 2.94 -8.68 11.69
C GLY A 7 4.10 -9.37 12.40
N THR A 8 4.51 -10.54 11.90
CA THR A 8 5.79 -11.17 12.30
C THR A 8 6.87 -10.77 11.29
N ALA A 9 8.15 -10.83 11.67
CA ALA A 9 9.25 -10.54 10.73
C ALA A 9 9.17 -11.42 9.47
N GLU A 10 8.92 -12.72 9.64
CA GLU A 10 8.75 -13.68 8.55
C GLU A 10 7.53 -13.36 7.67
N GLY A 11 6.41 -12.97 8.29
CA GLY A 11 5.19 -12.60 7.56
C GLY A 11 5.34 -11.28 6.80
N LEU A 12 6.06 -10.30 7.35
CA LEU A 12 6.38 -9.06 6.65
C LEU A 12 7.35 -9.27 5.49
N ASP A 13 8.33 -10.16 5.63
CA ASP A 13 9.24 -10.52 4.53
C ASP A 13 8.50 -11.26 3.40
N ALA A 14 7.59 -12.17 3.77
CA ALA A 14 6.72 -12.84 2.79
C ALA A 14 5.81 -11.84 2.07
N GLU A 15 5.25 -10.86 2.79
CA GLU A 15 4.43 -9.80 2.20
C GLU A 15 5.24 -8.91 1.27
N MET A 16 6.47 -8.52 1.65
CA MET A 16 7.34 -7.75 0.78
C MET A 16 7.63 -8.48 -0.53
N ALA A 17 7.93 -9.79 -0.46
CA ALA A 17 8.18 -10.60 -1.65
C ALA A 17 6.93 -10.67 -2.55
N ARG A 18 5.76 -10.89 -1.95
CA ARG A 18 4.47 -10.92 -2.65
C ARG A 18 4.12 -9.57 -3.28
N SER A 19 4.26 -8.46 -2.54
CA SER A 19 3.95 -7.13 -3.06
C SER A 19 4.86 -6.78 -4.25
N LYS A 20 6.16 -7.09 -4.17
CA LYS A 20 7.08 -6.91 -5.31
C LYS A 20 6.61 -7.68 -6.55
N GLN A 21 6.19 -8.92 -6.39
CA GLN A 21 5.64 -9.71 -7.50
C GLN A 21 4.35 -9.07 -8.04
N ASN A 22 3.41 -8.72 -7.17
CA ASN A 22 2.16 -8.08 -7.56
C ASN A 22 2.42 -6.79 -8.35
N LEU A 23 3.29 -5.89 -7.86
CA LEU A 23 3.63 -4.65 -8.55
C LEU A 23 4.27 -4.89 -9.92
N GLN A 24 5.07 -5.94 -10.09
CA GLN A 24 5.59 -6.34 -11.40
C GLN A 24 4.47 -6.82 -12.33
N GLU A 25 3.55 -7.64 -11.82
CA GLU A 25 2.38 -8.10 -12.59
C GLU A 25 1.48 -6.93 -13.00
N LEU A 26 1.20 -5.99 -12.10
CA LEU A 26 0.43 -4.78 -12.36
C LEU A 26 1.05 -3.91 -13.46
N ARG A 27 2.38 -3.78 -13.49
CA ARG A 27 3.07 -3.08 -14.58
C ARG A 27 2.88 -3.75 -15.94
N SER A 28 2.69 -5.06 -15.96
CA SER A 28 2.51 -5.82 -17.21
C SER A 28 1.06 -5.97 -17.66
N ARG A 29 0.10 -6.01 -16.72
CA ARG A 29 -1.33 -6.30 -16.98
C ARG A 29 -2.25 -5.11 -16.77
N GLY A 30 -1.72 -4.00 -16.26
CA GLY A 30 -2.49 -2.85 -15.80
C GLY A 30 -2.97 -2.99 -14.36
N LEU A 31 -3.48 -1.89 -13.82
CA LEU A 31 -4.04 -1.82 -12.47
C LEU A 31 -5.43 -2.49 -12.44
N PRO A 32 -5.81 -3.16 -11.33
CA PRO A 32 -7.11 -3.79 -11.21
C PRO A 32 -8.22 -2.73 -11.13
N PRO A 33 -9.49 -3.13 -11.32
CA PRO A 33 -10.62 -2.22 -11.21
C PRO A 33 -10.65 -1.46 -9.88
N GLY A 34 -10.87 -0.15 -9.95
CA GLY A 34 -10.87 0.76 -8.80
C GLY A 34 -9.51 1.34 -8.43
N LEU A 35 -8.41 0.85 -9.04
CA LEU A 35 -7.06 1.40 -8.85
C LEU A 35 -6.52 2.13 -10.08
N GLU A 36 -7.33 2.42 -11.09
CA GLU A 36 -6.89 2.98 -12.37
C GLU A 36 -6.21 4.35 -12.23
N GLY A 37 -6.60 5.15 -11.23
CA GLY A 37 -6.01 6.44 -10.93
C GLY A 37 -4.77 6.39 -10.05
N VAL A 38 -4.28 5.20 -9.66
CA VAL A 38 -3.07 5.08 -8.84
C VAL A 38 -1.83 5.33 -9.70
N THR A 39 -1.09 6.38 -9.36
CA THR A 39 0.11 6.80 -10.10
C THR A 39 1.41 6.34 -9.43
N ARG A 40 1.40 6.18 -8.11
CA ARG A 40 2.57 5.74 -7.34
C ARG A 40 2.15 4.93 -6.12
N VAL A 41 2.95 3.92 -5.80
CA VAL A 41 2.82 3.10 -4.59
C VAL A 41 4.16 3.14 -3.86
N VAL A 42 4.14 3.49 -2.58
CA VAL A 42 5.30 3.43 -1.69
C VAL A 42 4.92 2.58 -0.49
N GLU A 43 5.71 1.55 -0.22
CA GLU A 43 5.49 0.64 0.89
C GLU A 43 6.73 0.56 1.77
N ALA A 44 6.51 0.49 3.07
CA ALA A 44 7.56 0.35 4.07
C ALA A 44 7.15 -0.67 5.12
N ILE A 45 8.15 -1.34 5.71
CA ILE A 45 7.95 -2.26 6.84
C ILE A 45 8.95 -1.96 7.95
N HIS A 46 8.53 -2.17 9.19
CA HIS A 46 9.38 -2.20 10.37
C HIS A 46 9.29 -3.60 11.00
N ARG A 47 10.31 -4.42 10.77
CA ARG A 47 10.31 -5.83 11.19
C ARG A 47 10.23 -6.00 12.70
N ASP A 48 11.00 -5.21 13.45
CA ASP A 48 11.09 -5.36 14.90
C ASP A 48 9.79 -4.98 15.62
N GLU A 49 9.06 -3.99 15.09
CA GLU A 49 7.76 -3.56 15.63
C GLU A 49 6.58 -4.34 15.01
N GLY A 50 6.83 -5.16 13.98
CA GLY A 50 5.77 -5.87 13.28
C GLY A 50 4.80 -4.94 12.55
N THR A 51 5.29 -3.80 12.04
CA THR A 51 4.45 -2.77 11.41
C THR A 51 4.71 -2.62 9.91
N GLY A 52 3.67 -2.20 9.20
CA GLY A 52 3.71 -1.90 7.76
C GLY A 52 3.02 -0.59 7.45
N LEU A 53 3.46 0.07 6.38
CA LEU A 53 2.91 1.32 5.87
C LEU A 53 2.77 1.24 4.35
N ALA A 54 1.62 1.64 3.83
CA ALA A 54 1.40 1.82 2.40
C ALA A 54 0.92 3.26 2.11
N LEU A 55 1.57 3.90 1.16
CA LEU A 55 1.20 5.19 0.57
C LEU A 55 0.82 4.95 -0.89
N ILE A 56 -0.40 5.33 -1.21
CA ILE A 56 -0.98 5.24 -2.56
C ILE A 56 -1.25 6.67 -2.99
N PHE A 57 -0.74 7.03 -4.15
CA PHE A 57 -0.89 8.37 -4.72
C PHE A 57 -1.81 8.28 -5.93
N CYS A 58 -2.73 9.24 -6.03
CA CYS A 58 -3.64 9.43 -7.15
C CYS A 58 -3.62 10.91 -7.55
N ASP A 59 -3.98 11.23 -8.79
CA ASP A 59 -3.98 12.61 -9.28
C ASP A 59 -5.17 13.42 -8.75
N THR A 60 -6.30 12.76 -8.49
CA THR A 60 -7.52 13.40 -8.00
C THR A 60 -8.07 12.77 -6.72
N GLU A 61 -8.83 13.56 -5.95
CA GLU A 61 -9.51 13.07 -4.75
C GLU A 61 -10.54 11.98 -5.08
N GLU A 62 -11.23 12.09 -6.23
CA GLU A 62 -12.21 11.09 -6.67
C GLU A 62 -11.55 9.73 -6.89
N GLU A 63 -10.39 9.71 -7.54
CA GLU A 63 -9.60 8.49 -7.74
C GLU A 63 -9.05 7.94 -6.42
N MET A 64 -8.63 8.81 -5.51
CA MET A 64 -8.18 8.39 -4.17
C MET A 64 -9.30 7.70 -3.39
N ARG A 65 -10.55 8.18 -3.48
CA ARG A 65 -11.70 7.54 -2.84
C ARG A 65 -12.01 6.17 -3.44
N LYS A 66 -12.01 6.05 -4.77
CA LYS A 66 -12.19 4.75 -5.46
C LYS A 66 -11.09 3.76 -5.08
N ALA A 67 -9.86 4.22 -4.99
CA ALA A 67 -8.73 3.39 -4.59
C ALA A 67 -8.85 2.93 -3.14
N ASP A 68 -9.26 3.81 -2.22
CA ASP A 68 -9.49 3.45 -0.81
C ASP A 68 -10.60 2.40 -0.67
N GLU A 69 -11.72 2.55 -1.38
CA GLU A 69 -12.80 1.56 -1.41
C GLU A 69 -12.32 0.20 -1.92
N ALA A 70 -11.58 0.19 -3.03
CA ALA A 70 -11.01 -1.03 -3.60
C ALA A 70 -10.03 -1.70 -2.61
N LEU A 71 -9.15 -0.92 -1.98
CA LEU A 71 -8.14 -1.41 -1.03
C LEU A 71 -8.74 -1.85 0.31
N ASN A 72 -9.86 -1.28 0.74
CA ASN A 72 -10.60 -1.74 1.92
C ASN A 72 -11.29 -3.08 1.68
N GLY A 73 -11.67 -3.38 0.43
CA GLY A 73 -12.16 -4.70 0.04
C GLY A 73 -11.09 -5.80 0.01
N MET A 74 -9.81 -5.43 -0.01
CA MET A 74 -8.69 -6.38 -0.04
C MET A 74 -8.33 -6.85 1.38
N THR A 75 -8.24 -8.16 1.57
CA THR A 75 -7.77 -8.76 2.83
C THR A 75 -6.28 -9.05 2.75
N PRO A 76 -5.45 -8.55 3.69
CA PRO A 76 -4.03 -8.88 3.72
C PRO A 76 -3.79 -10.38 3.91
N SER A 77 -2.63 -10.84 3.45
CA SER A 77 -2.10 -12.17 3.74
C SER A 77 -2.05 -12.43 5.25
N GLY A 78 -2.32 -13.66 5.69
CA GLY A 78 -2.00 -14.05 7.06
C GLY A 78 -0.49 -13.86 7.35
N GLY A 79 -0.15 -13.19 8.45
CA GLY A 79 1.24 -12.98 8.91
C GLY A 79 1.80 -11.58 8.66
N SER A 80 1.23 -10.79 7.75
CA SER A 80 1.71 -9.42 7.43
C SER A 80 1.15 -8.32 8.33
N GLY A 81 0.36 -8.70 9.34
CA GLY A 81 -0.36 -7.78 10.22
C GLY A 81 -1.77 -7.42 9.71
N ARG A 82 -2.51 -6.68 10.54
CA ARG A 82 -3.86 -6.19 10.24
C ARG A 82 -3.83 -4.69 10.05
N ARG A 83 -4.63 -4.17 9.11
CA ARG A 83 -4.82 -2.72 8.95
C ARG A 83 -5.43 -2.14 10.24
N VAL A 84 -4.75 -1.18 10.84
CA VAL A 84 -5.18 -0.50 12.07
C VAL A 84 -5.67 0.92 11.81
N SER A 85 -5.20 1.56 10.74
CA SER A 85 -5.69 2.85 10.30
C SER A 85 -5.59 3.03 8.80
N ALA A 86 -6.43 3.91 8.28
CA ALA A 86 -6.35 4.45 6.93
C ALA A 86 -6.68 5.95 6.98
N GLY A 87 -6.07 6.74 6.10
CA GLY A 87 -6.30 8.17 6.01
C GLY A 87 -5.94 8.74 4.64
N MET A 88 -6.65 9.78 4.25
CA MET A 88 -6.45 10.55 3.03
C MET A 88 -5.69 11.83 3.37
N TYR A 89 -4.67 12.15 2.58
CA TYR A 89 -3.77 13.26 2.84
C TYR A 89 -3.40 13.94 1.53
N GLU A 90 -3.25 15.26 1.58
CA GLU A 90 -2.60 16.02 0.52
C GLU A 90 -1.10 16.03 0.75
N VAL A 91 -0.33 15.92 -0.33
CA VAL A 91 1.13 15.95 -0.25
C VAL A 91 1.58 17.40 -0.15
N MET A 92 2.09 17.79 1.03
CA MET A 92 2.61 19.14 1.24
C MET A 92 3.95 19.36 0.52
N HIS A 93 4.84 18.36 0.54
CA HIS A 93 6.16 18.38 -0.11
C HIS A 93 6.53 16.96 -0.58
N ASP A 94 7.05 16.83 -1.81
CA ASP A 94 7.65 15.61 -2.38
C ASP A 94 8.89 16.04 -3.17
N GLU A 95 10.04 16.03 -2.49
CA GLU A 95 11.30 16.53 -3.04
C GLU A 95 12.36 15.44 -2.92
N ASP A 96 13.16 15.28 -3.97
CA ASP A 96 14.41 14.54 -3.90
C ASP A 96 15.51 15.50 -3.44
N MET A 97 16.17 15.19 -2.32
CA MET A 97 17.22 16.01 -1.73
C MET A 97 18.62 15.57 -2.17
N THR A 98 18.72 14.73 -3.21
CA THR A 98 19.97 14.11 -3.68
C THR A 98 20.36 14.47 -5.10
#